data_AF-A0A2E2HL93-F1
#
_entry.id   AF-A0A2E2HL93-F1
#
_cell.length_a   1.000
_cell.length_b   1.000
_cell.length_c   1.000
_cell.angle_alpha   90.00
_cell.angle_beta   90.00
_cell.angle_gamma   90.00
#
_symmetry.space_group_name_H-M   'P 1'
#
loop_
_entity.id
_entity.type
_entity.pdbx_description
1 polymer ?
#
loop_
_entity_poly.entity_id
_entity_poly.type
_entity_poly.pdbx_seq_one_letter_code
_entity_poly.pdbx_strand_id
1 'polypeptide(L)'
;MSVQTKYFDEDGKIVINRSQDIQRILDFNKERNIDGHNRKSDMRLAGSIPFVVIEMWMKECGAKLGSPELNEYIKKKLMSGEFSKLVANGY
;
A
#
# COMPACT_ATOMS: atom_id res chain seq x y z
N MET A 1 7.54 10.02 -7.86
CA MET A 1 6.16 9.49 -7.82
C MET A 1 5.30 10.58 -7.21
N SER A 2 4.38 11.17 -7.96
CA SER A 2 3.45 12.20 -7.46
C SER A 2 2.03 11.65 -7.47
N VAL A 3 1.24 11.95 -6.44
CA VAL A 3 -0.20 11.67 -6.43
C VAL A 3 -0.89 12.75 -7.27
N GLN A 4 -1.61 12.37 -8.30
CA GLN A 4 -2.48 13.30 -9.04
C GLN A 4 -3.82 13.38 -8.34
N THR A 5 -4.28 14.59 -8.04
CA THR A 5 -5.60 14.84 -7.45
C THR A 5 -6.44 15.61 -8.45
N LYS A 6 -7.60 15.07 -8.81
CA LYS A 6 -8.61 15.73 -9.64
C LYS A 6 -9.85 15.99 -8.79
N TYR A 7 -10.40 17.19 -8.92
CA TYR A 7 -11.63 17.60 -8.27
C TYR A 7 -12.72 17.68 -9.34
N PHE A 8 -13.81 16.95 -9.14
CA PHE A 8 -15.00 17.02 -9.97
C PHE A 8 -16.15 17.58 -9.13
N ASP A 9 -16.99 18.40 -9.74
CA ASP A 9 -18.25 18.84 -9.17
C ASP A 9 -19.36 18.14 -9.94
N GLU A 10 -20.07 17.21 -9.28
CA GLU A 10 -21.24 16.52 -9.83
C GLU A 10 -22.39 16.70 -8.85
N ASP A 11 -23.48 17.33 -9.31
CA ASP A 11 -24.74 17.48 -8.56
C ASP A 11 -24.55 18.02 -7.12
N GLY A 12 -23.70 19.04 -6.96
CA GLY A 12 -23.43 19.67 -5.66
C GLY A 12 -22.56 18.84 -4.70
N LYS A 13 -21.91 17.78 -5.20
CA LYS A 13 -20.92 16.99 -4.47
C LYS A 13 -19.55 17.14 -5.09
N ILE A 14 -18.56 17.45 -4.24
CA ILE A 14 -17.16 17.47 -4.64
C ILE A 14 -16.62 16.03 -4.61
N VAL A 15 -16.39 15.46 -5.78
CA VAL A 15 -15.74 14.15 -5.94
C VAL A 15 -14.23 14.37 -6.08
N ILE A 16 -13.49 13.89 -5.08
CA ILE A 16 -12.02 13.96 -5.07
C ILE A 16 -11.48 12.62 -5.58
N ASN A 17 -10.91 12.62 -6.79
CA ASN A 17 -10.26 11.47 -7.38
C ASN A 17 -8.74 11.59 -7.21
N ARG A 18 -8.13 10.64 -6.50
CA ARG A 18 -6.68 10.56 -6.33
C ARG A 18 -6.14 9.35 -7.07
N SER A 19 -5.21 9.56 -7.99
CA SER A 19 -4.54 8.51 -8.73
C SER A 19 -3.03 8.60 -8.56
N GLN A 20 -2.37 7.45 -8.53
CA GLN A 20 -0.91 7.34 -8.46
C GLN A 20 -0.47 6.26 -9.43
N ASP A 21 0.58 6.54 -10.20
CA ASP A 21 1.29 5.49 -10.92
C ASP A 21 2.13 4.69 -9.92
N ILE A 22 1.79 3.40 -9.79
CA ILE A 22 2.39 2.47 -8.82
C ILE A 22 3.31 1.45 -9.48
N GLN A 23 3.52 1.49 -10.81
CA GLN A 23 4.30 0.46 -11.54
C GLN A 23 5.68 0.28 -10.93
N ARG A 24 6.40 1.37 -10.66
CA ARG A 24 7.74 1.31 -10.04
C ARG A 24 7.76 0.64 -8.66
N ILE A 25 6.69 0.77 -7.88
CA ILE A 25 6.59 0.13 -6.54
C ILE A 25 6.35 -1.38 -6.71
N LEU A 26 5.50 -1.75 -7.67
CA LEU A 26 5.23 -3.15 -7.99
C LEU A 26 6.50 -3.84 -8.52
N ASP A 27 7.23 -3.18 -9.41
CA ASP A 27 8.49 -3.69 -9.96
C ASP A 27 9.54 -3.87 -8.85
N PHE A 28 9.67 -2.89 -7.96
CA PHE A 28 10.59 -2.98 -6.80
C PHE A 28 10.24 -4.13 -5.84
N ASN A 29 8.96 -4.31 -5.53
CA ASN A 29 8.51 -5.42 -4.69
C ASN A 29 8.75 -6.77 -5.38
N LYS A 30 8.50 -6.84 -6.70
CA LYS A 30 8.71 -8.04 -7.52
C LYS A 30 10.19 -8.41 -7.64
N GLU A 31 11.07 -7.44 -7.88
CA GLU A 31 12.52 -7.65 -7.92
C GLU A 31 13.00 -8.22 -6.59
N ARG A 32 12.57 -7.65 -5.45
CA ARG A 32 12.91 -8.20 -4.12
C ARG A 32 12.34 -9.58 -3.86
N ASN A 33 11.18 -9.90 -4.43
CA ASN A 33 10.60 -11.23 -4.33
C ASN A 33 11.44 -12.27 -5.12
N ILE A 34 11.98 -11.86 -6.27
CA ILE A 34 12.80 -12.70 -7.17
C ILE A 34 14.24 -12.86 -6.66
N ASP A 35 14.85 -11.79 -6.13
CA ASP A 35 16.27 -11.74 -5.71
C ASP A 35 16.62 -12.73 -4.58
N GLY A 36 15.60 -13.35 -3.99
CA GLY A 36 15.78 -14.48 -3.10
C GLY A 36 16.13 -14.06 -1.67
N HIS A 37 15.60 -14.83 -0.72
CA HIS A 37 15.56 -14.47 0.68
C HIS A 37 16.94 -14.46 1.34
N ASN A 38 17.43 -13.27 1.69
CA ASN A 38 18.54 -13.14 2.62
C ASN A 38 18.04 -13.37 4.06
N ARG A 39 17.90 -14.64 4.45
CA ARG A 39 17.33 -15.13 5.74
C ARG A 39 18.00 -14.58 7.03
N LYS A 40 19.07 -13.79 6.91
CA LYS A 40 19.91 -13.32 8.04
C LYS A 40 19.55 -11.95 8.61
N SER A 41 18.56 -11.23 8.07
CA SER A 41 18.21 -9.87 8.56
C SER A 41 17.00 -9.89 9.48
N ASP A 42 17.16 -9.37 10.71
CA ASP A 42 16.08 -9.20 11.70
C ASP A 42 15.01 -8.18 11.27
N MET A 43 15.34 -7.24 10.38
CA MET A 43 14.39 -6.26 9.83
C MET A 43 14.05 -6.59 8.38
N ARG A 44 13.05 -7.45 8.19
CA ARG A 44 12.54 -7.83 6.86
C ARG A 44 11.55 -6.78 6.35
N LEU A 45 11.78 -6.28 5.14
CA LEU A 45 10.79 -5.47 4.43
C LEU A 45 9.66 -6.36 3.92
N ALA A 46 8.50 -6.33 4.58
CA ALA A 46 7.31 -7.07 4.17
C ALA A 46 6.81 -6.66 2.78
N GLY A 47 6.91 -5.37 2.45
CA GLY A 47 6.55 -4.81 1.15
C GLY A 47 6.48 -3.28 1.19
N SER A 48 6.58 -2.63 0.04
CA SER A 48 6.34 -1.20 -0.10
C SER A 48 4.91 -0.94 -0.55
N ILE A 49 4.15 -0.17 0.23
CA ILE A 49 2.74 0.14 -0.02
C ILE A 49 2.62 1.55 -0.64
N PRO A 50 1.94 1.71 -1.79
CA PRO A 50 1.68 3.02 -2.37
C PRO A 50 0.81 3.91 -1.48
N PHE A 51 1.02 5.22 -1.52
CA PHE A 51 0.27 6.18 -0.70
C PHE A 51 -1.24 6.18 -1.00
N VAL A 52 -1.64 5.93 -2.24
CA VAL A 52 -3.08 5.83 -2.59
C VAL A 52 -3.76 4.65 -1.89
N VAL A 53 -3.02 3.55 -1.69
CA VAL A 53 -3.54 2.33 -1.02
C VAL A 53 -3.59 2.54 0.49
N ILE A 54 -2.56 3.14 1.08
CA ILE A 54 -2.56 3.39 2.54
C ILE A 54 -3.66 4.38 2.93
N GLU A 55 -3.92 5.41 2.12
CA GLU A 55 -5.02 6.34 2.35
C GLU A 55 -6.39 5.65 2.29
N MET A 56 -6.56 4.71 1.36
CA MET A 56 -7.77 3.90 1.26
C MET A 56 -7.98 3.06 2.53
N TRP A 57 -6.93 2.37 2.99
CA TRP A 57 -7.00 1.55 4.20
C TRP A 57 -7.20 2.37 5.47
N MET A 58 -6.58 3.55 5.58
CA MET A 58 -6.82 4.48 6.68
C MET A 58 -8.28 4.94 6.74
N LYS A 59 -8.93 5.16 5.59
CA LYS A 59 -10.36 5.48 5.52
C LYS A 59 -11.24 4.28 5.89
N GLU A 60 -10.84 3.07 5.51
CA GLU A 60 -11.57 1.83 5.84
C GLU A 60 -11.51 1.49 7.34
N CYS A 61 -10.35 1.63 7.98
CA CYS A 61 -10.19 1.28 9.40
C CYS A 61 -10.40 2.46 10.36
N GLY A 62 -10.43 3.71 9.85
CA GLY A 62 -10.54 4.92 10.66
C GLY A 62 -9.29 5.26 11.48
N ALA A 63 -8.20 4.51 11.29
CA ALA A 63 -6.99 4.66 12.09
C ALA A 63 -5.96 5.60 11.43
N LYS A 64 -5.08 6.18 12.25
CA LYS A 64 -4.05 7.12 11.79
C LYS A 64 -2.80 6.39 11.30
N LEU A 65 -2.06 7.05 10.40
CA LEU A 65 -0.76 6.55 9.94
C LEU A 65 0.17 6.33 11.14
N GLY A 66 0.73 5.12 11.26
CA GLY A 66 1.61 4.73 12.36
C GLY A 66 0.89 4.20 13.60
N SER A 67 -0.44 4.14 13.63
CA SER A 67 -1.13 3.48 14.74
C SER A 67 -0.96 1.95 14.70
N PRO A 68 -0.94 1.27 15.86
CA PRO A 68 -0.90 -0.18 15.92
C PRO A 68 -2.07 -0.84 15.17
N GLU A 69 -3.26 -0.24 15.22
CA GLU A 69 -4.47 -0.74 14.57
C GLU A 69 -4.32 -0.76 13.05
N LEU A 70 -3.72 0.30 12.47
CA LEU A 70 -3.45 0.35 11.04
C LEU A 70 -2.43 -0.72 10.65
N ASN A 71 -1.41 -0.97 11.46
CA ASN A 71 -0.42 -2.01 11.19
C ASN A 71 -1.05 -3.42 11.19
N GLU A 72 -1.95 -3.70 12.12
CA GLU A 72 -2.70 -4.97 12.12
C GLU A 72 -3.60 -5.08 10.89
N TYR A 73 -4.25 -3.99 10.49
CA TYR A 73 -5.10 -3.94 9.31
C TYR A 73 -4.31 -4.19 8.02
N ILE A 74 -3.16 -3.52 7.87
CA ILE A 74 -2.22 -3.73 6.76
C ILE A 74 -1.79 -5.20 6.72
N LYS A 75 -1.42 -5.78 7.86
CA LYS A 75 -1.02 -7.19 7.94
C LYS A 75 -2.14 -8.11 7.46
N LYS A 76 -3.39 -7.87 7.87
CA LYS A 76 -4.56 -8.65 7.41
C LYS A 76 -4.78 -8.52 5.89
N LYS A 77 -4.67 -7.31 5.32
CA LYS A 77 -4.81 -7.07 3.88
C LYS A 77 -3.68 -7.68 3.05
N LEU A 78 -2.46 -7.70 3.57
CA LEU A 78 -1.34 -8.38 2.91
C LEU A 78 -1.49 -9.92 2.99
N MET A 79 -2.01 -10.45 4.11
CA MET A 79 -2.29 -11.88 4.27
C MET A 79 -3.52 -12.37 3.48
N SER A 80 -4.47 -11.49 3.14
CA SER A 80 -5.67 -11.89 2.37
C SER A 80 -5.38 -12.25 0.91
N GLY A 81 -4.17 -11.97 0.41
CA GLY A 81 -3.75 -12.31 -0.96
C GLY A 81 -4.26 -11.35 -2.04
N GLU A 82 -5.29 -10.55 -1.74
CA GLU A 82 -5.83 -9.50 -2.62
C GLU A 82 -4.74 -8.50 -3.04
N PHE A 83 -3.82 -8.20 -2.12
CA PHE A 83 -2.67 -7.31 -2.32
C PHE A 83 -1.34 -8.05 -2.41
N SER A 84 -1.34 -9.31 -2.86
CA SER A 84 -0.13 -10.15 -3.00
C SER A 84 0.99 -9.49 -3.82
N LYS A 85 0.65 -8.66 -4.81
CA LYS A 85 1.64 -7.90 -5.61
C LYS A 85 2.36 -6.79 -4.84
N LEU A 86 1.85 -6.40 -3.67
CA LEU A 86 2.50 -5.45 -2.76
C LEU A 86 3.47 -6.14 -1.78
N VAL A 87 3.44 -7.48 -1.71
CA VAL A 87 4.30 -8.26 -0.81
C VAL A 87 5.66 -8.47 -1.48
N ALA A 88 6.73 -8.04 -0.81
CA ALA A 88 8.10 -8.22 -1.26
C ALA A 88 8.70 -9.53 -0.70
N ASN A 89 8.76 -9.66 0.63
CA ASN A 89 9.45 -10.80 1.28
C ASN A 89 8.54 -11.76 2.05
N GLY A 90 7.22 -11.54 2.03
CA GLY A 90 6.30 -12.29 2.89
C GLY A 90 6.50 -11.98 4.38
N TYR A 91 5.51 -12.34 5.19
CA TYR A 91 5.67 -12.37 6.65
C TYR A 91 6.27 -13.72 7.06
#